data_AF-A0A536T7C4-F1
#
_entry.id   AF-A0A536T7C4-F1
#
_cell.length_a   1.000
_cell.length_b   1.000
_cell.length_c   1.000
_cell.angle_alpha   90.00
_cell.angle_beta   90.00
_cell.angle_gamma   90.00
#
_symmetry.space_group_name_H-M   'P 1'
#
loop_
_entity.id
_entity.type
_entity.pdbx_description
1 polymer ?
#
loop_
_entity_poly.entity_id
_entity_poly.type
_entity_poly.pdbx_seq_one_letter_code
_entity_poly.pdbx_strand_id
1 'polypeptide(L)'
;MPLSQVAEEAAMHKANLTMSLAARIVLAFLLAAAPLPAAFALDNAPASVVQELVPFSSDEGLARLARSTAKVDFPALANQFEPQSNAAFCGPTSAAIVLNTIRSRGADLPRDRSRLVRRTSNTFGATSIRPSRASHRTT
;
A
#
# COMPACT_ATOMS: atom_id res chain seq x y z
N MET A 1 -21.08 -39.64 -51.45
CA MET A 1 -20.52 -38.73 -50.44
C MET A 1 -19.05 -38.49 -50.79
N PRO A 2 -18.70 -37.39 -51.49
CA PRO A 2 -17.39 -37.30 -52.09
C PRO A 2 -16.35 -36.74 -51.09
N LEU A 3 -15.22 -37.44 -51.02
CA LEU A 3 -14.01 -37.11 -50.25
C LEU A 3 -13.42 -35.71 -50.51
N SER A 4 -13.88 -35.00 -51.55
CA SER A 4 -13.46 -33.65 -51.90
C SER A 4 -13.93 -32.59 -50.91
N GLN A 5 -15.10 -32.77 -50.27
CA GLN A 5 -15.68 -31.78 -49.35
C GLN A 5 -14.96 -31.73 -48.00
N VAL A 6 -14.37 -32.85 -47.57
CA VAL A 6 -13.63 -32.94 -46.29
C VAL A 6 -12.25 -32.26 -46.38
N ALA A 7 -11.63 -32.28 -47.57
CA ALA A 7 -10.34 -31.64 -47.80
C ALA A 7 -10.44 -30.10 -47.80
N GLU A 8 -11.54 -29.55 -48.32
CA GLU A 8 -11.77 -28.09 -48.41
C GLU A 8 -12.06 -27.48 -47.02
N GLU A 9 -12.90 -28.14 -46.22
CA GLU A 9 -13.18 -27.77 -44.82
C GLU A 9 -11.93 -27.83 -43.93
N ALA A 10 -11.09 -28.86 -44.10
CA ALA A 10 -9.83 -29.00 -43.36
C ALA A 10 -8.81 -27.91 -43.76
N ALA A 11 -8.77 -27.52 -45.04
CA ALA A 11 -7.92 -26.43 -45.51
C ALA A 11 -8.37 -25.06 -44.97
N MET A 12 -9.68 -24.83 -44.91
CA MET A 12 -10.24 -23.58 -44.37
C MET A 12 -10.09 -23.46 -42.84
N HIS A 13 -10.24 -24.56 -42.08
CA HIS A 13 -9.96 -24.58 -40.64
C HIS A 13 -8.48 -24.32 -40.34
N LYS A 14 -7.57 -24.86 -41.16
CA LYS A 14 -6.12 -24.65 -41.04
C LYS A 14 -5.74 -23.19 -41.32
N ALA A 15 -6.41 -22.54 -42.29
CA ALA A 15 -6.22 -21.12 -42.60
C ALA A 15 -6.71 -20.18 -41.48
N ASN A 16 -7.85 -20.47 -40.84
CA ASN A 16 -8.36 -19.66 -39.73
C ASN A 16 -7.47 -19.79 -38.47
N LEU A 17 -6.94 -20.99 -38.21
CA LEU A 17 -6.03 -21.23 -37.10
C LEU A 17 -4.68 -20.49 -37.29
N THR A 18 -4.14 -20.49 -38.52
CA THR A 18 -2.89 -19.78 -38.86
C THR A 18 -3.08 -18.26 -38.83
N MET A 19 -4.21 -17.73 -39.29
CA MET A 19 -4.52 -16.31 -39.17
C MET A 19 -4.68 -15.86 -37.71
N SER A 20 -5.29 -16.67 -36.85
CA SER A 20 -5.40 -16.38 -35.42
C SER A 20 -4.05 -16.42 -34.69
N LEU A 21 -3.16 -17.34 -35.08
CA LEU A 21 -1.84 -17.46 -34.47
C LEU A 21 -0.91 -16.33 -34.92
N ALA A 22 -0.94 -15.97 -36.21
CA ALA A 22 -0.23 -14.81 -36.74
C ALA A 22 -0.70 -13.50 -36.08
N ALA A 23 -2.02 -13.32 -35.91
CA ALA A 23 -2.57 -12.14 -35.23
C ALA A 23 -2.11 -12.03 -33.77
N ARG A 24 -2.04 -13.15 -33.04
CA ARG A 24 -1.52 -13.18 -31.65
C ARG A 24 -0.04 -12.87 -31.58
N ILE A 25 0.76 -13.37 -32.52
CA ILE A 25 2.20 -13.08 -32.58
C ILE A 25 2.43 -11.61 -32.92
N VAL A 26 1.70 -11.05 -33.89
CA VAL A 26 1.76 -9.62 -34.24
C VAL A 26 1.33 -8.76 -33.05
N LEU A 27 0.26 -9.13 -32.34
CA LEU A 27 -0.17 -8.42 -31.14
C LEU A 27 0.88 -8.48 -30.02
N ALA A 28 1.50 -9.64 -29.79
CA ALA A 28 2.58 -9.78 -28.81
C ALA A 28 3.81 -8.95 -29.20
N PHE A 29 4.16 -8.90 -30.49
CA PHE A 29 5.25 -8.07 -30.99
C PHE A 29 4.94 -6.58 -30.87
N LEU A 30 3.69 -6.16 -31.11
CA LEU A 30 3.24 -4.79 -30.93
C LEU A 30 3.22 -4.37 -29.45
N LEU A 31 2.86 -5.28 -28.52
CA LEU A 31 2.96 -5.03 -27.08
C LEU A 31 4.41 -4.97 -26.59
N ALA A 32 5.30 -5.81 -27.14
CA ALA A 32 6.71 -5.84 -26.77
C ALA A 32 7.51 -4.66 -27.34
N ALA A 33 7.13 -4.19 -28.54
CA ALA A 33 7.74 -3.03 -29.21
C ALA A 33 7.07 -1.70 -28.84
N ALA A 34 6.01 -1.72 -28.02
CA ALA A 34 5.47 -0.50 -27.46
C ALA A 34 6.58 0.16 -26.64
N PRO A 35 7.04 1.38 -27.01
CA PRO A 35 7.90 2.13 -26.12
C PRO A 35 7.08 2.38 -24.87
N LEU A 36 7.35 1.63 -23.81
CA LEU A 36 6.93 2.01 -22.47
C LEU A 36 7.45 3.43 -22.33
N PRO A 37 6.57 4.44 -22.20
CA PRO A 37 7.06 5.78 -21.95
C PRO A 37 7.98 5.65 -20.74
N ALA A 38 9.18 6.21 -20.85
CA ALA A 38 10.15 6.30 -19.77
C ALA A 38 9.64 7.26 -18.66
N ALA A 39 8.37 7.12 -18.27
CA ALA A 39 7.71 7.87 -17.23
C ALA A 39 8.08 7.37 -15.82
N PHE A 40 9.07 6.46 -15.73
CA PHE A 40 9.69 6.03 -14.47
C PHE A 40 11.11 6.57 -14.28
N ALA A 41 11.55 7.52 -15.11
CA ALA A 41 12.71 8.35 -14.78
C ALA A 41 12.17 9.68 -14.25
N LEU A 42 11.97 9.76 -12.92
CA LEU A 42 11.93 11.05 -12.26
C LEU A 42 13.29 11.70 -12.56
N ASP A 43 13.26 12.80 -13.32
CA ASP A 43 14.43 13.59 -13.66
C ASP A 43 15.05 14.06 -12.32
N ASN A 44 16.00 13.30 -11.80
CA ASN A 44 16.83 13.69 -10.66
C ASN A 44 17.80 14.75 -11.17
N ALA A 45 17.28 15.92 -11.55
CA ALA A 45 18.07 17.13 -11.40
C ALA A 45 18.54 17.13 -9.94
N PRO A 46 19.86 17.18 -9.65
CA PRO A 46 20.31 17.27 -8.28
C PRO A 46 19.83 18.62 -7.77
N ALA A 47 18.68 18.64 -7.08
CA ALA A 47 18.34 19.69 -6.16
C ALA A 47 19.34 19.57 -4.99
N SER A 48 20.58 19.96 -5.23
CA SER A 48 21.65 20.06 -4.23
C SER A 48 21.42 21.31 -3.39
N VAL A 49 20.23 21.44 -2.84
CA VAL A 49 20.07 22.00 -1.50
C VAL A 49 19.86 20.76 -0.66
N VAL A 50 20.93 20.26 -0.05
CA VAL A 50 20.82 19.24 1.00
C VAL A 50 20.07 19.92 2.15
N GLN A 51 18.74 19.96 2.06
CA GLN A 51 17.91 20.29 3.20
C GLN A 51 18.21 19.23 4.24
N GLU A 52 18.69 19.65 5.40
CA GLU A 52 18.96 18.74 6.50
C GLU A 52 17.69 17.94 6.81
N LEU A 53 17.71 16.64 6.50
CA LEU A 53 16.60 15.75 6.78
C LEU A 53 16.54 15.56 8.30
N VAL A 54 15.45 16.00 8.92
CA VAL A 54 15.19 15.71 10.33
C VAL A 54 14.61 14.29 10.44
N PRO A 55 15.24 13.38 11.19
CA PRO A 55 14.72 12.03 11.38
C PRO A 55 13.32 12.05 12.01
N PHE A 56 12.41 11.22 11.49
CA PHE A 56 11.04 11.17 11.99
C PHE A 56 10.96 10.77 13.47
N SER A 57 11.85 9.89 13.94
CA SER A 57 11.90 9.41 15.33
C SER A 57 12.56 10.39 16.31
N SER A 58 13.03 11.55 15.85
CA SER A 58 13.57 12.60 16.73
C SER A 58 12.46 13.42 17.38
N ASP A 59 12.77 14.09 18.50
CA ASP A 59 11.82 14.98 19.18
C ASP A 59 11.29 16.08 18.24
N GLU A 60 12.16 16.66 17.42
CA GLU A 60 11.75 17.67 16.43
C GLU A 60 10.89 17.06 15.31
N GLY A 61 11.17 15.83 14.87
CA GLY A 61 10.33 15.11 13.91
C GLY A 61 8.90 14.90 14.40
N LEU A 62 8.76 14.47 15.66
CA LEU A 62 7.47 14.32 16.33
C LEU A 62 6.78 15.67 16.56
N ALA A 63 7.53 16.71 16.92
CA ALA A 63 6.99 18.07 17.06
C ALA A 63 6.47 18.64 15.73
N ARG A 64 7.15 18.35 14.60
CA ARG A 64 6.68 18.71 13.25
C ARG A 64 5.39 17.99 12.89
N LEU A 65 5.28 16.70 13.17
CA LEU A 65 4.05 15.96 12.99
C LEU A 65 2.93 16.52 13.88
N ALA A 66 3.22 16.87 15.14
CA ALA A 66 2.25 17.44 16.05
C ALA A 66 1.70 18.80 15.55
N ARG A 67 2.57 19.66 15.02
CA ARG A 67 2.20 20.99 14.50
C ARG A 67 1.59 20.97 13.09
N SER A 68 1.83 19.92 12.29
CA SER A 68 1.31 19.82 10.94
C SER A 68 -0.23 19.79 10.91
N THR A 69 -0.82 20.58 10.01
CA THR A 69 -2.26 20.54 9.70
C THR A 69 -2.59 19.43 8.70
N ALA A 70 -1.63 19.00 7.88
CA ALA A 70 -1.76 17.97 6.86
C ALA A 70 -1.24 16.60 7.35
N LYS A 71 -1.85 16.08 8.43
CA LYS A 71 -1.44 14.80 9.08
C LYS A 71 -2.53 13.74 9.14
N VAL A 72 -3.67 13.98 8.50
CA VAL A 72 -4.88 13.15 8.63
C VAL A 72 -4.66 11.69 8.24
N ASP A 73 -3.79 11.42 7.27
CA ASP A 73 -3.53 10.06 6.80
C ASP A 73 -2.48 9.31 7.61
N PHE A 74 -1.66 10.02 8.40
CA PHE A 74 -0.55 9.42 9.15
C PHE A 74 -1.01 8.27 10.05
N PRO A 75 -2.06 8.40 10.90
CA PRO A 75 -2.46 7.29 11.77
C PRO A 75 -2.94 6.06 11.00
N ALA A 76 -3.59 6.25 9.86
CA ALA A 76 -4.08 5.14 9.05
C ALA A 76 -2.92 4.42 8.36
N LEU A 77 -2.01 5.18 7.73
CA LEU A 77 -0.84 4.66 7.02
C LEU A 77 0.16 4.00 7.98
N ALA A 78 0.41 4.61 9.14
CA ALA A 78 1.34 4.09 10.14
C ALA A 78 0.93 2.69 10.65
N ASN A 79 -0.38 2.42 10.76
CA ASN A 79 -0.89 1.10 11.17
C ASN A 79 -0.70 0.00 10.12
N GLN A 80 -0.33 0.35 8.88
CA GLN A 80 -0.09 -0.60 7.79
C GLN A 80 1.38 -0.63 7.36
N PHE A 81 2.26 0.09 8.04
CA PHE A 81 3.66 0.22 7.66
C PHE A 81 4.40 -1.11 7.72
N GLU A 82 5.08 -1.46 6.63
CA GLU A 82 5.94 -2.63 6.51
C GLU A 82 7.26 -2.20 5.83
N PRO A 83 8.43 -2.62 6.33
CA PRO A 83 9.69 -2.40 5.64
C PRO A 83 9.72 -3.11 4.27
N GLN A 84 10.30 -2.45 3.26
CA GLN A 84 10.52 -3.08 1.96
C GLN A 84 11.51 -4.24 2.09
N SER A 85 11.20 -5.38 1.45
CA SER A 85 12.04 -6.58 1.52
C SER A 85 13.38 -6.44 0.82
N ASN A 86 13.44 -5.62 -0.23
CA ASN A 86 14.66 -5.26 -0.94
C ASN A 86 14.50 -3.90 -1.67
N ALA A 87 15.58 -3.41 -2.28
CA ALA A 87 15.61 -2.09 -2.92
C ALA A 87 14.63 -1.93 -4.10
N ALA A 88 14.32 -3.00 -4.84
CA ALA A 88 13.42 -2.96 -6.00
C ALA A 88 11.93 -3.00 -5.60
N PHE A 89 11.60 -3.22 -4.32
CA PHE A 89 10.23 -3.45 -3.85
C PHE A 89 9.60 -2.25 -3.13
N CYS A 90 10.19 -1.06 -3.24
CA CYS A 90 9.61 0.15 -2.64
C CYS A 90 8.20 0.46 -3.16
N GLY A 91 7.96 0.27 -4.47
CA GLY A 91 6.66 0.47 -5.11
C GLY A 91 5.60 -0.52 -4.61
N PRO A 92 5.81 -1.85 -4.75
CA PRO A 92 4.89 -2.85 -4.22
C PRO A 92 4.59 -2.70 -2.72
N THR A 93 5.61 -2.37 -1.91
CA THR A 93 5.44 -2.14 -0.46
C THR A 93 4.53 -0.94 -0.21
N SER A 94 4.80 0.18 -0.88
CA SER A 94 3.98 1.40 -0.75
C SER A 94 2.54 1.18 -1.21
N ALA A 95 2.35 0.46 -2.32
CA ALA A 95 1.03 0.11 -2.83
C ALA A 95 0.26 -0.77 -1.83
N ALA A 96 0.91 -1.77 -1.23
CA ALA A 96 0.30 -2.62 -0.21
C ALA A 96 -0.13 -1.82 1.02
N ILE A 97 0.72 -0.90 1.52
CA ILE A 97 0.39 -0.01 2.64
C ILE A 97 -0.90 0.77 2.32
N VAL A 98 -0.95 1.45 1.17
CA VAL A 98 -2.12 2.26 0.76
C VAL A 98 -3.37 1.39 0.59
N LEU A 99 -3.28 0.28 -0.15
CA LEU A 99 -4.42 -0.60 -0.40
C LEU A 99 -4.98 -1.18 0.90
N ASN A 100 -4.12 -1.55 1.84
CA ASN A 100 -4.53 -2.03 3.15
C ASN A 100 -5.23 -0.93 3.97
N THR A 101 -4.77 0.33 3.89
CA THR A 101 -5.48 1.44 4.55
C THR A 101 -6.88 1.67 3.98
N ILE A 102 -7.04 1.61 2.66
CA ILE A 102 -8.34 1.80 2.00
C ILE A 102 -9.28 0.66 2.38
N ARG A 103 -8.80 -0.59 2.34
CA ARG A 103 -9.58 -1.77 2.75
C ARG A 103 -10.00 -1.70 4.23
N SER A 104 -9.12 -1.26 5.12
CA SER A 104 -9.41 -1.12 6.56
C SER A 104 -10.54 -0.10 6.85
N ARG A 105 -10.76 0.86 5.95
CA ARG A 105 -11.88 1.81 6.01
C ARG A 105 -13.20 1.26 5.45
N GLY A 106 -13.19 0.10 4.79
CA GLY A 106 -14.39 -0.53 4.24
C GLY A 106 -15.43 -0.87 5.31
N ALA A 107 -16.70 -0.54 5.05
CA ALA A 107 -17.81 -0.81 5.97
C ALA A 107 -18.08 -2.32 6.16
N ASP A 108 -17.68 -3.13 5.18
CA ASP A 108 -17.97 -4.57 5.12
C ASP A 108 -16.99 -5.44 5.91
N LEU A 109 -15.96 -4.86 6.55
CA LEU A 109 -15.01 -5.63 7.36
C LEU A 109 -15.57 -5.91 8.76
N PRO A 110 -15.65 -7.18 9.18
CA PRO A 110 -16.04 -7.54 10.55
C PRO A 110 -15.09 -6.90 11.57
N ARG A 111 -15.56 -5.88 12.28
CA ARG A 111 -14.79 -5.27 13.39
C ARG A 111 -15.01 -6.06 14.66
N ASP A 112 -14.01 -6.82 15.08
CA ASP A 112 -14.02 -7.52 16.36
C ASP A 112 -13.90 -6.53 17.52
N ARG A 113 -15.05 -6.09 18.04
CA ARG A 113 -15.13 -5.18 19.19
C ARG A 113 -14.69 -5.84 20.50
N SER A 114 -14.65 -7.17 20.59
CA SER A 114 -14.27 -7.89 21.81
C SER A 114 -12.79 -7.67 22.18
N ARG A 115 -11.94 -7.44 21.17
CA ARG A 115 -10.52 -7.07 21.35
C ARG A 115 -10.32 -5.66 21.91
N LEU A 116 -11.24 -4.74 21.64
CA LEU A 116 -11.16 -3.35 22.12
C LEU A 116 -11.58 -3.23 23.59
N VAL A 117 -12.54 -4.06 24.04
CA VAL A 117 -13.09 -4.01 25.40
C VAL A 117 -12.14 -4.61 26.45
N ARG A 118 -11.37 -5.65 26.10
CA ARG A 118 -10.47 -6.33 27.05
C ARG A 118 -9.34 -5.45 27.60
N ARG A 119 -8.98 -4.36 26.89
CA ARG A 119 -7.88 -3.49 27.29
C ARG A 119 -8.33 -2.29 28.15
N THR A 120 -9.62 -1.95 28.17
CA THR A 120 -10.15 -0.87 29.03
C THR A 120 -10.71 -1.39 30.35
N SER A 121 -11.07 -2.67 30.44
CA SER A 121 -11.63 -3.26 31.66
C SER A 121 -10.59 -3.56 32.76
N ASN A 122 -9.30 -3.69 32.42
CA ASN A 122 -8.26 -4.02 33.41
C ASN A 122 -7.51 -2.82 34.01
N THR A 123 -7.75 -1.59 33.51
CA THR A 123 -7.05 -0.39 33.99
C THR A 123 -7.92 0.49 34.91
N PHE A 124 -9.22 0.23 35.02
CA PHE A 124 -10.15 1.08 35.79
C PHE A 124 -10.50 0.55 37.19
N GLY A 125 -9.87 -0.54 37.65
CA GLY A 125 -10.18 -1.19 38.92
C GLY A 125 -9.20 -0.95 40.09
N ALA A 126 -8.07 -0.28 39.89
CA ALA A 126 -6.96 -0.29 40.86
C ALA A 126 -6.52 1.10 41.36
N THR A 127 -7.42 2.07 41.48
CA THR A 127 -7.06 3.35 42.14
C THR A 127 -8.21 3.90 42.98
N SER A 128 -8.55 3.17 44.04
CA SER A 128 -9.26 3.74 45.19
C SER A 128 -8.29 4.66 45.95
N ILE A 129 -8.09 5.88 45.47
CA ILE A 129 -7.39 6.93 46.21
C ILE A 129 -8.30 7.42 47.34
N ARG A 130 -8.01 7.04 48.59
CA ARG A 130 -8.50 7.77 49.77
C ARG A 130 -7.78 9.11 49.84
N PRO A 131 -8.48 10.24 49.98
CA PRO A 131 -7.83 11.52 50.25
C PRO A 131 -7.69 11.76 51.76
N SER A 132 -6.74 12.65 52.07
CA SER A 132 -6.71 13.54 53.24
C SER A 132 -6.08 13.00 54.53
N ARG A 133 -4.85 13.45 54.82
CA ARG A 133 -4.65 14.52 55.82
C ARG A 133 -3.25 15.12 55.70
N ALA A 134 -3.18 16.38 55.29
CA ALA A 134 -2.01 17.22 55.47
C ALA A 134 -1.85 17.56 56.95
N SER A 135 -0.63 17.49 57.49
CA SER A 135 -0.28 18.15 58.75
C SER A 135 1.08 18.82 58.61
N HIS A 136 1.01 20.15 58.51
CA HIS A 136 2.08 21.12 58.65
C HIS A 136 3.01 20.86 59.85
N ARG A 137 4.28 21.29 59.72
CA ARG A 137 4.94 22.35 60.52
C ARG A 137 6.46 22.10 60.55
N THR A 138 7.27 22.79 59.74
CA THR A 138 8.05 24.01 60.03
C THR A 138 8.86 24.03 61.33
N THR A 139 10.14 24.40 61.15
CA THR A 139 11.25 24.73 62.07
C THR A 139 11.89 23.59 62.83
#